data_AF-G7NV41-F1
#
_entry.id   AF-G7NV41-F1
#
_cell.length_a   1.000
_cell.length_b   1.000
_cell.length_c   1.000
_cell.angle_alpha   90.00
_cell.angle_beta   90.00
_cell.angle_gamma   90.00
#
_symmetry.space_group_name_H-M   'P 1'
#
loop_
_entity.id
_entity.type
_entity.pdbx_description
1 polymer ?
#
loop_
_entity_poly.entity_id
_entity_poly.type
_entity_poly.pdbx_seq_one_letter_code
_entity_poly.pdbx_strand_id
1 'polypeptide(L)'
;GNPYMCNNECDASTPELAHPPELMFDFEGRHPSTFWQSATWKEYPKPLQVNITLSWSKTIELTDNIVITFESGRPDQMILEKSLDYGRTWQPYQYYATDCLDAFHMDPKSVKDLSQHTVLEIICTEEYSTGYTTNSKIIHFEIKDRFAFFAGPRLRNMASLYGQLDTTKKLRDFFTVTDLRIRLLRPAVGEIFVDELHLARYFYAISDIKVRGRCKCNLHATVCVYDNSKLTCECEHNTTGPDCGKCKKNYQGRPWSPGSYLPIPKGTANTCIPSISSIGNCECFGHSNRCSYIDLLNTVICVSCKHNTRGQHCELCRLGYFRNASAQLDDENVCIECYCNPLGSIHDRCNGSGFCECKTGTTGPKCDECLPGNSWHYGCQPNVCDNELLHCQNGGTCHNNVRCLCPAAYTGILCEKLRCEEAGSCGSDSGQGAPPHGSPALLLLTTLLGTASPLVF
;
A
#
# COMPACT_ATOMS: atom_id res chain seq x y z
N GLY A 1 15.46 -49.17 -47.85
CA GLY A 1 15.73 -48.28 -46.70
C GLY A 1 15.91 -46.86 -47.18
N ASN A 2 15.73 -45.88 -46.30
CA ASN A 2 16.15 -44.49 -46.49
C ASN A 2 17.34 -44.26 -45.53
N PRO A 3 18.54 -43.85 -45.98
CA PRO A 3 19.78 -44.29 -45.32
C PRO A 3 20.35 -43.28 -44.31
N TYR A 4 19.51 -42.55 -43.59
CA TYR A 4 19.96 -41.62 -42.54
C TYR A 4 20.35 -42.36 -41.26
N MET A 5 21.53 -42.99 -41.36
CA MET A 5 22.51 -43.25 -40.31
C MET A 5 21.94 -43.41 -38.90
N CYS A 6 21.78 -44.67 -38.51
CA CYS A 6 22.37 -45.06 -37.24
C CYS A 6 23.89 -44.84 -37.39
N ASN A 7 24.40 -43.68 -36.99
CA ASN A 7 25.77 -43.61 -36.51
C ASN A 7 25.75 -44.48 -35.24
N ASN A 8 26.27 -45.70 -35.35
CA ASN A 8 26.17 -46.72 -34.29
C ASN A 8 26.97 -46.39 -33.03
N GLU A 9 27.65 -45.23 -33.03
CA GLU A 9 28.62 -44.78 -32.05
C GLU A 9 28.24 -43.35 -31.63
N CYS A 10 27.67 -43.23 -30.44
CA CYS A 10 27.55 -41.97 -29.71
C CYS A 10 28.82 -41.83 -28.86
N ASP A 11 29.72 -40.91 -29.23
CA ASP A 11 31.03 -40.76 -28.61
C ASP A 11 31.22 -39.34 -28.09
N ALA A 12 31.28 -39.20 -26.77
CA ALA A 12 31.51 -37.92 -26.10
C ALA A 12 32.93 -37.34 -26.31
N SER A 13 33.88 -38.11 -26.85
CA SER A 13 35.23 -37.64 -27.20
C SER A 13 35.34 -37.08 -28.63
N THR A 14 34.40 -37.41 -29.52
CA THR A 14 34.34 -36.93 -30.91
C THR A 14 33.21 -35.90 -31.06
N PRO A 15 33.50 -34.60 -31.27
CA PRO A 15 32.46 -33.54 -31.27
C PRO A 15 31.33 -33.71 -32.29
N GLU A 16 31.55 -34.47 -33.36
CA GLU A 16 30.56 -34.77 -34.41
C GLU A 16 29.62 -35.94 -34.05
N LEU A 17 29.96 -36.71 -33.01
CA LEU A 17 29.22 -37.87 -32.47
C LEU A 17 28.74 -37.64 -31.02
N ALA A 18 29.02 -36.46 -30.47
CA ALA A 18 28.71 -36.10 -29.09
C ALA A 18 27.33 -35.46 -28.99
N HIS A 19 26.53 -35.94 -28.02
CA HIS A 19 25.18 -35.45 -27.74
C HIS A 19 25.09 -34.82 -26.33
N PRO A 20 25.86 -33.76 -26.02
CA PRO A 20 25.97 -33.22 -24.66
C PRO A 20 24.78 -32.30 -24.27
N PRO A 21 24.59 -31.99 -22.97
CA PRO A 21 23.38 -31.33 -22.45
C PRO A 21 23.12 -29.92 -23.01
N GLU A 22 24.15 -29.24 -23.50
CA GLU A 22 24.07 -27.90 -24.09
C GLU A 22 23.19 -27.88 -25.35
N LEU A 23 23.07 -29.02 -26.05
CA LEU A 23 22.21 -29.18 -27.23
C LEU A 23 20.71 -29.24 -26.91
N MET A 24 20.30 -29.09 -25.64
CA MET A 24 18.90 -28.83 -25.26
C MET A 24 18.55 -27.32 -25.26
N PHE A 25 19.53 -26.45 -25.49
CA PHE A 25 19.41 -24.99 -25.35
C PHE A 25 20.07 -24.21 -26.52
N ASP A 26 20.33 -24.88 -27.64
CA ASP A 26 20.91 -24.25 -28.82
C ASP A 26 19.83 -23.63 -29.75
N PHE A 27 20.16 -23.39 -31.02
CA PHE A 27 19.24 -22.75 -31.96
C PHE A 27 18.37 -23.80 -32.68
N GLU A 28 17.09 -23.87 -32.28
CA GLU A 28 16.04 -24.65 -32.93
C GLU A 28 15.99 -24.41 -34.46
N GLY A 29 15.74 -25.48 -35.22
CA GLY A 29 15.64 -25.42 -36.69
C GLY A 29 16.94 -25.67 -37.45
N ARG A 30 18.00 -26.14 -36.76
CA ARG A 30 19.18 -26.73 -37.41
C ARG A 30 18.80 -27.97 -38.24
N HIS A 31 19.52 -28.16 -39.35
CA HIS A 31 19.41 -29.32 -40.23
C HIS A 31 20.82 -29.85 -40.53
N PRO A 32 21.22 -31.05 -40.05
CA PRO A 32 20.45 -31.97 -39.20
C PRO A 32 20.09 -31.37 -37.84
N SER A 33 19.12 -31.98 -37.14
CA SER A 33 18.72 -31.57 -35.79
C SER A 33 19.82 -31.91 -34.77
N THR A 34 20.13 -30.94 -33.91
CA THR A 34 20.94 -31.12 -32.70
C THR A 34 20.07 -31.65 -31.57
N PHE A 35 20.66 -32.46 -30.68
CA PHE A 35 19.98 -33.00 -29.49
C PHE A 35 20.98 -33.53 -28.46
N TRP A 36 20.62 -33.42 -27.18
CA TRP A 36 21.21 -34.21 -26.11
C TRP A 36 20.66 -35.64 -26.16
N GLN A 37 21.47 -36.63 -25.77
CA GLN A 37 21.07 -38.04 -25.66
C GLN A 37 21.51 -38.64 -24.32
N SER A 38 20.68 -39.51 -23.75
CA SER A 38 21.06 -40.36 -22.61
C SER A 38 21.90 -41.58 -23.03
N ALA A 39 22.50 -42.24 -22.04
CA ALA A 39 22.88 -43.66 -22.15
C ALA A 39 21.66 -44.54 -22.52
N THR A 40 21.90 -45.78 -22.93
CA THR A 40 20.83 -46.70 -23.33
C THR A 40 20.33 -47.56 -22.16
N TRP A 41 19.09 -48.04 -22.22
CA TRP A 41 18.55 -48.95 -21.20
C TRP A 41 19.34 -50.27 -21.12
N LYS A 42 20.09 -50.67 -22.17
CA LYS A 42 20.98 -51.85 -22.14
C LYS A 42 21.97 -51.86 -20.96
N GLU A 43 22.34 -50.70 -20.44
CA GLU A 43 23.29 -50.55 -19.32
C GLU A 43 22.63 -50.64 -17.93
N TYR A 44 21.30 -50.75 -17.84
CA TYR A 44 20.55 -50.59 -16.59
C TYR A 44 19.64 -51.80 -16.26
N PRO A 45 19.71 -52.37 -15.03
CA PRO A 45 18.88 -53.51 -14.61
C PRO A 45 17.43 -53.14 -14.24
N LYS A 46 17.01 -51.91 -14.53
CA LYS A 46 15.70 -51.28 -14.26
C LYS A 46 15.44 -50.25 -15.36
N PRO A 47 14.18 -49.78 -15.56
CA PRO A 47 13.88 -48.67 -16.46
C PRO A 47 14.88 -47.52 -16.31
N LEU A 48 15.40 -47.04 -17.44
CA LEU A 48 16.37 -45.95 -17.48
C LEU A 48 15.76 -44.69 -16.86
N GLN A 49 16.25 -44.27 -15.69
CA GLN A 49 15.79 -43.05 -15.02
C GLN A 49 16.82 -41.93 -15.20
N VAL A 50 16.38 -40.78 -15.72
CA VAL A 50 17.23 -39.61 -15.95
C VAL A 50 16.60 -38.36 -15.33
N ASN A 51 17.41 -37.59 -14.60
CA ASN A 51 16.99 -36.33 -13.99
C ASN A 51 17.71 -35.16 -14.66
N ILE A 52 16.99 -34.32 -15.40
CA ILE A 52 17.51 -33.06 -15.96
C ILE A 52 17.08 -31.94 -15.03
N THR A 53 18.04 -31.17 -14.49
CA THR A 53 17.78 -30.11 -13.50
C THR A 53 18.23 -28.76 -14.04
N LEU A 54 17.33 -27.77 -14.00
CA LEU A 54 17.54 -26.42 -14.51
C LEU A 54 17.48 -25.44 -13.34
N SER A 55 18.56 -24.67 -13.12
CA SER A 55 18.73 -23.80 -11.97
C SER A 55 19.15 -22.40 -12.39
N TRP A 56 18.34 -21.38 -12.05
CA TRP A 56 18.59 -19.99 -12.46
C TRP A 56 19.36 -19.15 -11.43
N SER A 57 19.68 -19.71 -10.25
CA SER A 57 20.28 -18.99 -9.10
C SER A 57 19.50 -17.73 -8.65
N LYS A 58 18.25 -17.61 -9.11
CA LYS A 58 17.36 -16.46 -8.97
C LYS A 58 15.91 -16.94 -9.08
N THR A 59 15.02 -16.37 -8.29
CA THR A 59 13.59 -16.66 -8.36
C THR A 59 12.97 -16.02 -9.61
N ILE A 60 12.27 -16.82 -10.42
CA ILE A 60 11.57 -16.40 -11.64
C ILE A 60 10.07 -16.67 -11.54
N GLU A 61 9.27 -15.89 -12.27
CA GLU A 61 7.84 -16.09 -12.49
C GLU A 61 7.63 -16.45 -13.97
N LEU A 62 7.02 -17.60 -14.24
CA LEU A 62 6.82 -18.12 -15.60
C LEU A 62 5.73 -17.33 -16.34
N THR A 63 5.93 -17.07 -17.64
CA THR A 63 5.10 -16.16 -18.45
C THR A 63 4.54 -16.78 -19.73
N ASP A 64 5.04 -17.93 -20.14
CA ASP A 64 4.59 -18.73 -21.30
C ASP A 64 4.53 -20.20 -20.88
N ASN A 65 4.05 -21.08 -21.76
CA ASN A 65 4.11 -22.53 -21.51
C ASN A 65 5.58 -22.99 -21.43
N ILE A 66 5.86 -24.00 -20.60
CA ILE A 66 7.11 -24.75 -20.74
C ILE A 66 6.92 -25.71 -21.93
N VAL A 67 7.95 -25.82 -22.77
CA VAL A 67 7.94 -26.68 -23.95
C VAL A 67 9.20 -27.55 -23.94
N ILE A 68 9.03 -28.85 -24.16
CA ILE A 68 10.13 -29.82 -24.27
C ILE A 68 9.94 -30.57 -25.59
N THR A 69 10.94 -30.53 -26.46
CA THR A 69 10.93 -31.20 -27.77
C THR A 69 11.88 -32.38 -27.73
N PHE A 70 11.35 -33.59 -27.92
CA PHE A 70 12.13 -34.81 -27.98
C PHE A 70 12.58 -35.10 -29.41
N GLU A 71 13.81 -35.57 -29.58
CA GLU A 71 14.24 -36.20 -30.84
C GLU A 71 13.89 -37.69 -30.84
N SER A 72 13.91 -38.33 -29.65
CA SER A 72 13.36 -39.67 -29.43
C SER A 72 11.83 -39.69 -29.44
N GLY A 73 11.23 -40.85 -29.20
CA GLY A 73 9.85 -40.91 -28.71
C GLY A 73 9.72 -40.16 -27.37
N ARG A 74 8.52 -39.62 -27.11
CA ARG A 74 8.16 -38.98 -25.84
C ARG A 74 8.07 -40.05 -24.73
N PRO A 75 8.52 -39.79 -23.48
CA PRO A 75 8.50 -40.78 -22.40
C PRO A 75 7.14 -41.42 -22.14
N ASP A 76 7.13 -42.74 -21.93
CA ASP A 76 5.95 -43.46 -21.46
C ASP A 76 5.57 -43.06 -20.03
N GLN A 77 6.55 -42.62 -19.22
CA GLN A 77 6.36 -42.08 -17.87
C GLN A 77 7.37 -40.95 -17.57
N MET A 78 6.87 -39.78 -17.15
CA MET A 78 7.67 -38.62 -16.78
C MET A 78 7.00 -37.78 -15.67
N ILE A 79 7.80 -37.14 -14.83
CA ILE A 79 7.36 -36.12 -13.87
C ILE A 79 8.08 -34.79 -14.16
N LEU A 80 7.34 -33.70 -14.21
CA LEU A 80 7.90 -32.35 -14.06
C LEU A 80 7.75 -31.93 -12.59
N GLU A 81 8.86 -31.59 -11.96
CA GLU A 81 8.93 -31.10 -10.58
C GLU A 81 9.54 -29.68 -10.55
N LYS A 82 9.29 -28.94 -9.46
CA LYS A 82 9.87 -27.62 -9.23
C LYS A 82 10.39 -27.43 -7.81
N SER A 83 11.32 -26.50 -7.66
CA SER A 83 11.76 -25.95 -6.37
C SER A 83 11.33 -24.49 -6.21
N LEU A 84 11.22 -24.06 -4.95
CA LEU A 84 11.01 -22.68 -4.51
C LEU A 84 12.13 -22.19 -3.57
N ASP A 85 13.18 -23.00 -3.35
CA ASP A 85 14.17 -22.83 -2.28
C ASP A 85 15.61 -23.16 -2.71
N TYR A 86 15.91 -23.05 -4.01
CA TYR A 86 17.21 -23.31 -4.62
C TYR A 86 17.62 -24.79 -4.54
N GLY A 87 16.74 -25.65 -5.06
CA GLY A 87 16.95 -27.09 -5.24
C GLY A 87 16.92 -27.95 -3.98
N ARG A 88 16.56 -27.40 -2.81
CA ARG A 88 16.61 -28.12 -1.52
C ARG A 88 15.39 -28.99 -1.30
N THR A 89 14.21 -28.47 -1.61
CA THR A 89 12.96 -29.22 -1.66
C THR A 89 12.39 -29.20 -3.07
N TRP A 90 11.71 -30.30 -3.39
CA TRP A 90 11.13 -30.56 -4.70
C TRP A 90 9.68 -30.97 -4.52
N GLN A 91 8.80 -30.32 -5.27
CA GLN A 91 7.39 -30.67 -5.34
C GLN A 91 7.00 -31.04 -6.79
N PRO A 92 6.10 -32.01 -6.98
CA PRO A 92 5.47 -32.25 -8.28
C PRO A 92 4.82 -30.97 -8.83
N TYR A 93 4.88 -30.83 -10.14
CA TYR A 93 4.30 -29.72 -10.89
C TYR A 93 3.35 -30.23 -11.99
N GLN A 94 3.68 -31.35 -12.64
CA GLN A 94 2.82 -32.10 -13.57
C GLN A 94 3.31 -33.56 -13.69
N TYR A 95 2.38 -34.51 -13.86
CA TYR A 95 2.69 -35.90 -14.23
C TYR A 95 2.29 -36.18 -15.69
N TYR A 96 3.03 -37.06 -16.35
CA TYR A 96 2.81 -37.49 -17.74
C TYR A 96 2.99 -39.01 -17.83
N ALA A 97 1.99 -39.73 -18.35
CA ALA A 97 2.04 -41.18 -18.48
C ALA A 97 1.24 -41.68 -19.70
N THR A 98 1.53 -42.87 -20.20
CA THR A 98 0.64 -43.59 -21.14
C THR A 98 -0.63 -44.12 -20.47
N ASP A 99 -0.57 -44.41 -19.17
CA ASP A 99 -1.68 -44.76 -18.28
C ASP A 99 -1.40 -44.09 -16.91
N CYS A 100 -2.24 -43.12 -16.54
CA CYS A 100 -2.07 -42.36 -15.30
C CYS A 100 -2.47 -43.15 -14.02
N LEU A 101 -3.32 -44.16 -14.16
CA LEU A 101 -3.80 -44.99 -13.03
C LEU A 101 -2.77 -46.06 -12.66
N ASP A 102 -2.14 -46.71 -13.65
CA ASP A 102 -1.00 -47.62 -13.43
C ASP A 102 0.23 -46.87 -12.92
N ALA A 103 0.66 -45.81 -13.63
CA ALA A 103 1.95 -45.17 -13.38
C ALA A 103 2.00 -44.36 -12.07
N PHE A 104 0.91 -43.66 -11.72
CA PHE A 104 0.89 -42.70 -10.62
C PHE A 104 -0.35 -42.78 -9.71
N HIS A 105 -1.29 -43.70 -9.99
CA HIS A 105 -2.56 -43.85 -9.27
C HIS A 105 -3.40 -42.55 -9.25
N MET A 106 -3.45 -41.88 -10.41
CA MET A 106 -4.20 -40.64 -10.62
C MET A 106 -5.16 -40.79 -11.80
N ASP A 107 -6.37 -40.24 -11.69
CA ASP A 107 -7.25 -40.10 -12.86
C ASP A 107 -6.61 -39.18 -13.91
N PRO A 108 -6.63 -39.52 -15.22
CA PRO A 108 -6.13 -38.65 -16.27
C PRO A 108 -6.99 -37.41 -16.44
N LYS A 109 -6.36 -36.24 -16.56
CA LYS A 109 -7.01 -34.93 -16.78
C LYS A 109 -6.15 -34.05 -17.69
N SER A 110 -6.79 -33.24 -18.54
CA SER A 110 -6.15 -32.14 -19.26
C SER A 110 -6.30 -30.84 -18.46
N VAL A 111 -5.47 -29.83 -18.73
CA VAL A 111 -5.61 -28.49 -18.11
C VAL A 111 -6.95 -27.84 -18.45
N LYS A 112 -7.57 -28.26 -19.56
CA LYS A 112 -8.90 -27.84 -20.04
C LYS A 112 -10.05 -28.26 -19.11
N ASP A 113 -9.84 -29.31 -18.30
CA ASP A 113 -10.84 -29.87 -17.37
C ASP A 113 -10.80 -29.20 -15.98
N LEU A 114 -9.85 -28.27 -15.77
CA LEU A 114 -9.72 -27.51 -14.54
C LEU A 114 -10.73 -26.34 -14.47
N SER A 115 -10.81 -25.73 -13.29
CA SER A 115 -11.62 -24.55 -13.00
C SER A 115 -10.79 -23.45 -12.35
N GLN A 116 -11.33 -22.24 -12.19
CA GLN A 116 -10.68 -21.17 -11.41
C GLN A 116 -10.31 -21.60 -9.97
N HIS A 117 -11.06 -22.55 -9.38
CA HIS A 117 -10.79 -23.07 -8.03
C HIS A 117 -9.78 -24.23 -8.02
N THR A 118 -9.70 -25.01 -9.10
CA THR A 118 -8.77 -26.16 -9.25
C THR A 118 -7.56 -25.87 -10.14
N VAL A 119 -7.35 -24.63 -10.57
CA VAL A 119 -6.21 -24.20 -11.42
C VAL A 119 -4.83 -24.49 -10.80
N LEU A 120 -4.77 -24.72 -9.49
CA LEU A 120 -3.56 -25.07 -8.73
C LEU A 120 -3.37 -26.59 -8.54
N GLU A 121 -4.29 -27.40 -9.04
CA GLU A 121 -4.24 -28.86 -8.97
C GLU A 121 -3.07 -29.40 -9.81
N ILE A 122 -2.32 -30.33 -9.22
CA ILE A 122 -1.33 -31.14 -9.92
C ILE A 122 -2.06 -32.34 -10.48
N ILE A 123 -2.01 -32.52 -11.80
CA ILE A 123 -2.74 -33.57 -12.51
C ILE A 123 -1.77 -34.52 -13.20
N CYS A 124 -2.28 -35.65 -13.70
CA CYS A 124 -1.60 -36.50 -14.65
C CYS A 124 -2.31 -36.40 -16.01
N THR A 125 -1.56 -36.38 -17.11
CA THR A 125 -2.11 -36.29 -18.46
C THR A 125 -1.51 -37.34 -19.39
N GLU A 126 -2.36 -37.90 -20.24
CA GLU A 126 -2.04 -38.90 -21.26
C GLU A 126 -1.94 -38.27 -22.66
N GLU A 127 -2.29 -36.98 -22.79
CA GLU A 127 -2.30 -36.17 -24.03
C GLU A 127 -0.90 -36.05 -24.68
N TYR A 128 0.17 -36.26 -23.89
CA TYR A 128 1.57 -36.10 -24.33
C TYR A 128 2.41 -37.40 -24.32
N SER A 129 1.86 -38.53 -23.88
CA SER A 129 2.58 -39.82 -23.88
C SER A 129 1.91 -40.87 -24.76
N THR A 130 0.61 -40.79 -25.02
CA THR A 130 -0.08 -41.72 -25.92
C THR A 130 0.38 -41.58 -27.38
N GLY A 131 0.57 -42.70 -28.08
CA GLY A 131 1.04 -42.74 -29.47
C GLY A 131 0.02 -42.25 -30.53
N TYR A 132 -1.24 -42.05 -30.14
CA TYR A 132 -2.32 -41.68 -31.07
C TYR A 132 -2.28 -40.21 -31.53
N THR A 133 -1.58 -39.31 -30.81
CA THR A 133 -1.35 -37.93 -31.28
C THR A 133 -0.23 -37.93 -32.32
N THR A 134 -0.58 -38.15 -33.59
CA THR A 134 0.40 -38.35 -34.66
C THR A 134 1.38 -37.17 -34.80
N ASN A 135 2.67 -37.51 -34.81
CA ASN A 135 3.82 -36.67 -35.16
C ASN A 135 4.17 -35.49 -34.21
N SER A 136 3.51 -35.28 -33.07
CA SER A 136 3.95 -34.27 -32.10
C SER A 136 5.09 -34.79 -31.20
N LYS A 137 6.33 -34.46 -31.55
CA LYS A 137 7.55 -34.66 -30.73
C LYS A 137 7.60 -33.87 -29.42
N ILE A 138 6.53 -33.15 -29.08
CA ILE A 138 6.52 -32.06 -28.10
C ILE A 138 5.67 -32.43 -26.88
N ILE A 139 6.14 -32.04 -25.69
CA ILE A 139 5.39 -32.01 -24.44
C ILE A 139 5.23 -30.55 -24.00
N HIS A 140 4.05 -30.20 -23.48
CA HIS A 140 3.76 -28.88 -22.92
C HIS A 140 3.46 -28.93 -21.42
N PHE A 141 3.62 -27.78 -20.76
CA PHE A 141 2.99 -27.47 -19.48
C PHE A 141 2.26 -26.12 -19.61
N GLU A 142 0.94 -26.14 -19.49
CA GLU A 142 0.01 -25.18 -20.08
C GLU A 142 -0.30 -23.98 -19.16
N ILE A 143 0.74 -23.20 -18.88
CA ILE A 143 0.67 -21.98 -18.06
C ILE A 143 -0.32 -20.95 -18.61
N LYS A 144 -0.40 -20.79 -19.94
CA LYS A 144 -1.31 -19.81 -20.57
C LYS A 144 -2.76 -20.21 -20.51
N ASP A 145 -3.07 -21.50 -20.56
CA ASP A 145 -4.42 -22.00 -20.35
C ASP A 145 -4.83 -21.86 -18.87
N ARG A 146 -3.89 -22.08 -17.93
CA ARG A 146 -4.08 -21.74 -16.51
C ARG A 146 -4.27 -20.22 -16.29
N PHE A 147 -3.63 -19.33 -17.06
CA PHE A 147 -3.93 -17.89 -17.04
C PHE A 147 -5.27 -17.54 -17.72
N ALA A 148 -5.71 -18.29 -18.73
CA ALA A 148 -6.93 -18.03 -19.49
C ALA A 148 -8.20 -18.14 -18.62
N PHE A 149 -8.20 -18.95 -17.56
CA PHE A 149 -9.28 -18.96 -16.56
C PHE A 149 -9.56 -17.59 -15.93
N PHE A 150 -8.57 -16.70 -15.84
CA PHE A 150 -8.70 -15.37 -15.26
C PHE A 150 -8.67 -14.23 -16.29
N ALA A 151 -7.87 -14.38 -17.36
CA ALA A 151 -7.69 -13.37 -18.41
C ALA A 151 -8.61 -13.57 -19.64
N GLY A 152 -9.37 -14.67 -19.68
CA GLY A 152 -10.13 -15.13 -20.84
C GLY A 152 -9.25 -15.80 -21.93
N PRO A 153 -9.83 -16.54 -22.88
CA PRO A 153 -9.08 -17.38 -23.85
C PRO A 153 -8.11 -16.64 -24.79
N ARG A 154 -8.19 -15.31 -24.89
CA ARG A 154 -7.27 -14.47 -25.67
C ARG A 154 -6.32 -13.64 -24.81
N LEU A 155 -6.22 -13.94 -23.51
CA LEU A 155 -5.42 -13.24 -22.50
C LEU A 155 -5.60 -11.71 -22.54
N ARG A 156 -6.84 -11.23 -22.74
CA ARG A 156 -7.14 -9.80 -22.86
C ARG A 156 -7.49 -9.14 -21.54
N ASN A 157 -8.10 -9.86 -20.60
CA ASN A 157 -8.49 -9.32 -19.30
C ASN A 157 -7.33 -9.41 -18.29
N MET A 158 -6.22 -8.74 -18.61
CA MET A 158 -5.03 -8.69 -17.72
C MET A 158 -5.35 -8.05 -16.37
N ALA A 159 -6.30 -7.11 -16.31
CA ALA A 159 -6.80 -6.51 -15.07
C ALA A 159 -7.33 -7.57 -14.08
N SER A 160 -8.15 -8.51 -14.57
CA SER A 160 -8.64 -9.66 -13.79
C SER A 160 -7.51 -10.58 -13.34
N LEU A 161 -6.61 -10.99 -14.24
CA LEU A 161 -5.49 -11.88 -13.91
C LEU A 161 -4.57 -11.27 -12.84
N TYR A 162 -4.21 -9.99 -12.95
CA TYR A 162 -3.36 -9.32 -11.97
C TYR A 162 -4.06 -9.15 -10.61
N GLY A 163 -5.35 -8.82 -10.59
CA GLY A 163 -6.15 -8.79 -9.36
C GLY A 163 -6.21 -10.16 -8.67
N GLN A 164 -6.33 -11.24 -9.44
CA GLN A 164 -6.34 -12.61 -8.94
C GLN A 164 -4.96 -13.08 -8.47
N LEU A 165 -3.86 -12.71 -9.15
CA LEU A 165 -2.49 -13.03 -8.73
C LEU A 165 -2.11 -12.43 -7.37
N ASP A 166 -2.66 -11.25 -7.04
CA ASP A 166 -2.46 -10.60 -5.74
C ASP A 166 -3.38 -11.12 -4.64
N THR A 167 -4.64 -11.48 -4.96
CA THR A 167 -5.66 -11.83 -3.96
C THR A 167 -5.80 -13.34 -3.72
N THR A 168 -5.56 -14.20 -4.72
CA THR A 168 -5.67 -15.65 -4.59
C THR A 168 -4.41 -16.25 -3.99
N LYS A 169 -4.54 -16.74 -2.75
CA LYS A 169 -3.49 -17.43 -1.97
C LYS A 169 -2.80 -18.53 -2.80
N LYS A 170 -1.46 -18.51 -2.80
CA LYS A 170 -0.56 -19.38 -3.59
C LYS A 170 -0.61 -19.24 -5.12
N LEU A 171 -1.51 -18.44 -5.73
CA LEU A 171 -1.60 -18.39 -7.20
C LEU A 171 -0.30 -17.88 -7.86
N ARG A 172 0.25 -16.76 -7.39
CA ARG A 172 1.57 -16.26 -7.85
C ARG A 172 2.71 -17.25 -7.58
N ASP A 173 2.65 -17.99 -6.47
CA ASP A 173 3.69 -18.95 -6.10
C ASP A 173 3.59 -20.28 -6.87
N PHE A 174 2.44 -20.57 -7.49
CA PHE A 174 2.30 -21.67 -8.46
C PHE A 174 3.10 -21.39 -9.73
N PHE A 175 3.10 -20.16 -10.23
CA PHE A 175 3.91 -19.74 -11.40
C PHE A 175 5.34 -19.31 -11.03
N THR A 176 5.69 -19.29 -9.74
CA THR A 176 7.07 -19.07 -9.28
C THR A 176 7.89 -20.36 -9.33
N VAL A 177 9.15 -20.27 -9.76
CA VAL A 177 10.17 -21.33 -9.59
C VAL A 177 11.53 -20.72 -9.23
N THR A 178 12.38 -21.45 -8.52
CA THR A 178 13.84 -21.22 -8.47
C THR A 178 14.60 -22.19 -9.39
N ASP A 179 14.05 -23.39 -9.52
CA ASP A 179 14.62 -24.51 -10.28
C ASP A 179 13.49 -25.40 -10.82
N LEU A 180 13.74 -26.09 -11.94
CA LEU A 180 12.89 -27.15 -12.49
C LEU A 180 13.66 -28.47 -12.54
N ARG A 181 12.98 -29.59 -12.36
CA ARG A 181 13.54 -30.93 -12.54
C ARG A 181 12.60 -31.79 -13.38
N ILE A 182 13.09 -32.18 -14.55
CA ILE A 182 12.45 -33.14 -15.44
C ILE A 182 12.95 -34.53 -15.04
N ARG A 183 12.05 -35.42 -14.64
CA ARG A 183 12.36 -36.80 -14.27
C ARG A 183 11.77 -37.73 -15.31
N LEU A 184 12.63 -38.24 -16.17
CA LEU A 184 12.30 -39.23 -17.19
C LEU A 184 12.35 -40.61 -16.51
N LEU A 185 11.23 -41.33 -16.45
CA LEU A 185 11.11 -42.56 -15.66
C LEU A 185 11.02 -43.83 -16.51
N ARG A 186 10.40 -43.74 -17.69
CA ARG A 186 10.31 -44.81 -18.68
C ARG A 186 10.45 -44.22 -20.09
N PRO A 187 11.39 -44.70 -20.94
CA PRO A 187 11.51 -44.26 -22.33
C PRO A 187 10.31 -44.77 -23.15
N ALA A 188 10.12 -44.19 -24.34
CA ALA A 188 9.08 -44.65 -25.26
C ALA A 188 9.34 -46.11 -25.66
N VAL A 189 8.47 -47.04 -25.24
CA VAL A 189 8.61 -48.46 -25.64
C VAL A 189 8.01 -48.70 -27.03
N GLY A 190 6.92 -48.00 -27.37
CA GLY A 190 6.23 -48.08 -28.67
C GLY A 190 5.47 -49.40 -28.95
N GLU A 191 5.78 -50.45 -28.20
CA GLU A 191 5.18 -51.78 -28.24
C GLU A 191 4.61 -52.13 -26.84
N ILE A 192 3.72 -53.12 -26.76
CA ILE A 192 3.05 -53.52 -25.50
C ILE A 192 4.05 -54.10 -24.48
N PHE A 193 5.17 -54.64 -24.96
CA PHE A 193 6.22 -55.25 -24.14
C PHE A 193 7.58 -54.66 -24.48
N VAL A 194 8.51 -54.72 -23.52
CA VAL A 194 9.89 -54.29 -23.70
C VAL A 194 10.67 -55.41 -24.42
N ASP A 195 11.40 -55.08 -25.48
CA ASP A 195 12.30 -56.01 -26.12
C ASP A 195 13.63 -56.07 -25.35
N GLU A 196 13.76 -57.10 -24.50
CA GLU A 196 14.93 -57.36 -23.67
C GLU A 196 16.19 -57.73 -24.48
N LEU A 197 16.05 -58.18 -25.73
CA LEU A 197 17.17 -58.49 -26.62
C LEU A 197 17.78 -57.22 -27.24
N HIS A 198 16.96 -56.19 -27.46
CA HIS A 198 17.34 -54.95 -28.15
C HIS A 198 17.25 -53.70 -27.28
N LEU A 199 17.50 -53.79 -25.96
CA LEU A 199 17.44 -52.66 -25.01
C LEU A 199 18.26 -51.41 -25.40
N ALA A 200 19.21 -51.53 -26.32
CA ALA A 200 19.93 -50.40 -26.91
C ALA A 200 19.01 -49.42 -27.68
N ARG A 201 17.85 -49.88 -28.18
CA ARG A 201 16.86 -49.05 -28.89
C ARG A 201 16.09 -48.09 -27.98
N TYR A 202 16.21 -48.24 -26.66
CA TYR A 202 15.51 -47.42 -25.67
C TYR A 202 16.46 -46.43 -24.98
N PHE A 203 16.29 -45.15 -25.29
CA PHE A 203 17.00 -44.02 -24.72
C PHE A 203 16.09 -42.78 -24.77
N TYR A 204 16.52 -41.69 -24.14
CA TYR A 204 15.90 -40.38 -24.30
C TYR A 204 16.80 -39.48 -25.15
N ALA A 205 16.20 -38.70 -26.04
CA ALA A 205 16.89 -37.63 -26.75
C ALA A 205 16.01 -36.37 -26.76
N ILE A 206 16.58 -35.22 -26.43
CA ILE A 206 15.89 -33.92 -26.34
C ILE A 206 16.64 -32.89 -27.18
N SER A 207 15.93 -32.24 -28.10
CA SER A 207 16.47 -31.24 -29.03
C SER A 207 16.22 -29.80 -28.59
N ASP A 208 15.28 -29.56 -27.67
CA ASP A 208 14.97 -28.21 -27.18
C ASP A 208 14.18 -28.23 -25.86
N ILE A 209 14.54 -27.33 -24.93
CA ILE A 209 13.77 -27.04 -23.72
C ILE A 209 13.57 -25.53 -23.57
N LYS A 210 12.36 -25.04 -23.89
CA LYS A 210 11.98 -23.64 -23.71
C LYS A 210 11.27 -23.41 -22.39
N VAL A 211 11.91 -22.65 -21.50
CA VAL A 211 11.33 -22.08 -20.28
C VAL A 211 11.32 -20.57 -20.41
N ARG A 212 10.13 -19.94 -20.40
CA ARG A 212 9.97 -18.48 -20.47
C ARG A 212 9.41 -17.93 -19.17
N GLY A 213 10.10 -16.93 -18.62
CA GLY A 213 9.69 -16.24 -17.41
C GLY A 213 10.35 -14.87 -17.27
N ARG A 214 9.91 -14.13 -16.24
CA ARG A 214 10.49 -12.86 -15.78
C ARG A 214 11.11 -13.05 -14.40
N CYS A 215 12.01 -12.16 -13.99
CA CYS A 215 12.53 -12.19 -12.62
C CYS A 215 11.46 -11.79 -11.59
N LYS A 216 11.36 -12.54 -10.49
CA LYS A 216 10.54 -12.17 -9.34
C LYS A 216 11.24 -11.06 -8.55
N CYS A 217 10.78 -9.82 -8.68
CA CYS A 217 11.28 -8.68 -7.90
C CYS A 217 10.24 -8.10 -6.94
N ASN A 218 9.16 -8.85 -6.68
CA ASN A 218 8.04 -8.45 -5.83
C ASN A 218 7.44 -7.06 -6.17
N LEU A 219 7.50 -6.68 -7.45
CA LEU A 219 7.11 -5.37 -7.99
C LEU A 219 7.89 -4.16 -7.40
N HIS A 220 9.13 -4.39 -6.96
CA HIS A 220 10.05 -3.33 -6.51
C HIS A 220 11.31 -3.16 -7.38
N ALA A 221 11.33 -3.69 -8.60
CA ALA A 221 12.34 -3.37 -9.59
C ALA A 221 11.75 -3.46 -11.00
N THR A 222 12.14 -2.55 -11.87
CA THR A 222 11.83 -2.56 -13.31
C THR A 222 12.83 -3.38 -14.13
N VAL A 223 14.08 -3.50 -13.66
CA VAL A 223 15.20 -4.15 -14.36
C VAL A 223 15.83 -5.26 -13.51
N CYS A 224 16.45 -6.23 -14.17
CA CYS A 224 17.34 -7.22 -13.56
C CYS A 224 18.65 -7.29 -14.32
N VAL A 225 19.74 -7.27 -13.57
CA VAL A 225 21.11 -7.31 -14.08
C VAL A 225 21.72 -8.69 -13.82
N TYR A 226 22.50 -9.17 -14.78
CA TYR A 226 23.30 -10.38 -14.66
C TYR A 226 24.74 -9.98 -14.34
N ASP A 227 25.16 -10.18 -13.09
CA ASP A 227 26.49 -9.83 -12.60
C ASP A 227 27.14 -11.05 -11.92
N ASN A 228 28.43 -11.27 -12.13
CA ASN A 228 29.20 -12.36 -11.51
C ASN A 228 28.46 -13.73 -11.54
N SER A 229 27.96 -14.09 -12.72
CA SER A 229 27.15 -15.30 -12.99
C SER A 229 25.82 -15.40 -12.22
N LYS A 230 25.30 -14.29 -11.69
CA LYS A 230 24.10 -14.23 -10.86
C LYS A 230 23.14 -13.13 -11.32
N LEU A 231 21.93 -13.54 -11.67
CA LEU A 231 20.83 -12.62 -12.00
C LEU A 231 20.27 -12.00 -10.71
N THR A 232 20.11 -10.67 -10.67
CA THR A 232 19.70 -9.91 -9.46
C THR A 232 18.79 -8.73 -9.84
N CYS A 233 17.78 -8.44 -9.01
CA CYS A 233 16.88 -7.28 -9.21
C CYS A 233 17.55 -5.95 -8.81
N GLU A 234 17.35 -4.89 -9.60
CA GLU A 234 17.77 -3.53 -9.24
C GLU A 234 16.73 -2.87 -8.31
N CYS A 235 16.88 -3.09 -7.00
CA CYS A 235 15.81 -2.80 -6.04
C CYS A 235 15.55 -1.30 -5.75
N GLU A 236 14.41 -0.85 -6.26
CA GLU A 236 13.76 0.43 -6.00
C GLU A 236 12.98 0.40 -4.66
N HIS A 237 12.08 1.36 -4.44
CA HIS A 237 11.10 1.39 -3.33
C HIS A 237 11.69 1.16 -1.90
N ASN A 238 12.96 1.54 -1.71
CA ASN A 238 13.75 1.32 -0.49
C ASN A 238 13.88 -0.14 -0.06
N THR A 239 13.84 -1.07 -1.02
CA THR A 239 13.96 -2.52 -0.82
C THR A 239 15.37 -3.06 -1.11
N THR A 240 15.64 -4.32 -0.77
CA THR A 240 16.94 -4.98 -0.94
C THR A 240 16.82 -6.51 -0.91
N GLY A 241 17.91 -7.21 -1.24
CA GLY A 241 17.95 -8.67 -1.46
C GLY A 241 17.66 -9.06 -2.91
N PRO A 242 17.93 -10.32 -3.31
CA PRO A 242 17.95 -10.74 -4.72
C PRO A 242 16.59 -10.60 -5.43
N ASP A 243 15.49 -10.75 -4.68
CA ASP A 243 14.11 -10.61 -5.14
C ASP A 243 13.44 -9.32 -4.61
N CYS A 244 14.22 -8.39 -4.05
CA CYS A 244 13.72 -7.20 -3.35
C CYS A 244 12.79 -7.47 -2.14
N GLY A 245 12.86 -8.68 -1.57
CA GLY A 245 11.96 -9.18 -0.52
C GLY A 245 12.21 -8.67 0.91
N LYS A 246 12.94 -7.56 1.09
CA LYS A 246 13.27 -6.96 2.39
C LYS A 246 13.40 -5.43 2.28
N CYS A 247 13.12 -4.70 3.35
CA CYS A 247 13.44 -3.27 3.42
C CYS A 247 14.92 -3.02 3.74
N LYS A 248 15.49 -1.93 3.19
CA LYS A 248 16.84 -1.42 3.56
C LYS A 248 16.89 -1.07 5.06
N LYS A 249 18.08 -1.12 5.68
CA LYS A 249 18.28 -1.00 7.16
C LYS A 249 17.57 0.20 7.80
N ASN A 250 17.63 1.36 7.15
CA ASN A 250 17.03 2.61 7.66
C ASN A 250 15.58 2.80 7.20
N TYR A 251 14.96 1.81 6.57
CA TYR A 251 13.61 1.87 6.00
C TYR A 251 12.68 0.80 6.58
N GLN A 252 12.77 0.59 7.88
CA GLN A 252 12.04 -0.46 8.61
C GLN A 252 10.92 0.14 9.48
N GLY A 253 10.44 1.34 9.13
CA GLY A 253 9.33 2.02 9.84
C GLY A 253 7.97 1.33 9.68
N ARG A 254 7.84 0.40 8.73
CA ARG A 254 6.75 -0.58 8.64
C ARG A 254 7.27 -1.95 8.19
N PRO A 255 6.55 -3.06 8.45
CA PRO A 255 6.88 -4.36 7.88
C PRO A 255 6.95 -4.32 6.35
N TRP A 256 7.85 -5.09 5.76
CA TRP A 256 7.91 -5.23 4.30
C TRP A 256 6.66 -5.93 3.77
N SER A 257 6.12 -5.42 2.66
CA SER A 257 5.13 -6.08 1.83
C SER A 257 5.51 -5.92 0.35
N PRO A 258 5.20 -6.91 -0.50
CA PRO A 258 5.42 -6.79 -1.94
C PRO A 258 4.57 -5.64 -2.51
N GLY A 259 5.00 -5.06 -3.63
CA GLY A 259 4.09 -4.22 -4.42
C GLY A 259 2.88 -5.03 -4.90
N SER A 260 1.80 -4.32 -5.23
CA SER A 260 0.53 -4.88 -5.72
C SER A 260 0.06 -4.14 -6.97
N TYR A 261 -0.63 -4.86 -7.85
CA TYR A 261 -1.35 -4.32 -9.01
C TYR A 261 -2.63 -3.55 -8.64
N LEU A 262 -3.07 -3.60 -7.37
CA LEU A 262 -4.25 -2.91 -6.87
C LEU A 262 -3.89 -1.58 -6.18
N PRO A 263 -4.68 -0.49 -6.38
CA PRO A 263 -5.84 -0.39 -7.27
C PRO A 263 -5.44 -0.20 -8.74
N ILE A 264 -6.10 -0.92 -9.64
CA ILE A 264 -5.92 -0.80 -11.09
C ILE A 264 -6.36 0.61 -11.53
N PRO A 265 -5.62 1.32 -12.41
CA PRO A 265 -4.47 0.86 -13.19
C PRO A 265 -3.09 1.17 -12.57
N LYS A 266 -3.02 1.84 -11.41
CA LYS A 266 -1.75 2.36 -10.85
C LYS A 266 -1.01 1.37 -9.96
N GLY A 267 -1.73 0.49 -9.28
CA GLY A 267 -1.18 -0.38 -8.24
C GLY A 267 -0.75 0.39 -6.98
N THR A 268 -0.07 -0.32 -6.09
CA THR A 268 0.56 0.19 -4.88
C THR A 268 1.98 -0.35 -4.75
N ALA A 269 2.97 0.54 -4.76
CA ALA A 269 4.39 0.16 -4.68
C ALA A 269 4.82 -0.42 -3.32
N ASN A 270 4.02 -0.21 -2.27
CA ASN A 270 4.28 -0.61 -0.89
C ASN A 270 5.67 -0.24 -0.33
N THR A 271 6.24 0.85 -0.86
CA THR A 271 7.54 1.44 -0.52
C THR A 271 7.89 1.35 0.97
N CYS A 272 9.10 0.89 1.27
CA CYS A 272 9.60 0.87 2.63
C CYS A 272 9.81 2.30 3.14
N ILE A 273 9.09 2.69 4.20
CA ILE A 273 9.18 4.02 4.82
C ILE A 273 10.35 4.08 5.82
N PRO A 274 10.98 5.24 6.05
CA PRO A 274 12.14 5.34 6.93
C PRO A 274 11.80 4.89 8.37
N SER A 275 12.76 4.28 9.05
CA SER A 275 12.66 3.98 10.47
C SER A 275 12.60 5.30 11.25
N ILE A 276 11.72 5.43 12.25
CA ILE A 276 11.59 6.67 13.06
C ILE A 276 12.97 7.12 13.57
N SER A 277 13.73 6.21 14.18
CA SER A 277 15.10 6.39 14.67
C SER A 277 16.16 6.77 13.63
N SER A 278 15.80 6.87 12.34
CA SER A 278 16.68 7.34 11.26
C SER A 278 16.29 8.72 10.68
N ILE A 279 15.14 9.28 11.11
CA ILE A 279 14.70 10.64 10.77
C ILE A 279 14.85 11.57 11.99
N GLY A 280 14.39 11.10 13.15
CA GLY A 280 14.37 11.87 14.40
C GLY A 280 13.75 11.09 15.54
N ASN A 281 14.00 11.50 16.77
CA ASN A 281 13.41 10.83 17.93
C ASN A 281 11.89 11.06 17.97
N CYS A 282 11.15 10.09 18.53
CA CYS A 282 9.73 10.26 18.86
C CYS A 282 9.59 11.11 20.13
N GLU A 283 9.97 12.39 20.02
CA GLU A 283 9.93 13.35 21.11
C GLU A 283 8.53 13.96 21.19
N CYS A 284 7.79 13.56 22.22
CA CYS A 284 6.40 13.93 22.46
C CYS A 284 6.18 14.57 23.84
N PHE A 285 7.23 15.14 24.43
CA PHE A 285 7.28 15.67 25.80
C PHE A 285 6.56 14.77 26.83
N GLY A 286 6.81 13.46 26.81
CA GLY A 286 6.16 12.47 27.68
C GLY A 286 4.65 12.23 27.44
N HIS A 287 3.99 13.07 26.65
CA HIS A 287 2.53 13.06 26.44
C HIS A 287 2.06 12.05 25.39
N SER A 288 2.97 11.43 24.63
CA SER A 288 2.70 10.20 23.87
C SER A 288 3.94 9.31 23.82
N ASN A 289 3.71 8.01 23.67
CA ASN A 289 4.73 7.00 23.39
C ASN A 289 4.57 6.40 21.98
N ARG A 290 3.81 7.07 21.10
CA ARG A 290 3.52 6.62 19.74
C ARG A 290 3.70 7.77 18.76
N CYS A 291 4.45 7.52 17.69
CA CYS A 291 4.58 8.42 16.55
C CYS A 291 4.16 7.75 15.24
N SER A 292 3.81 8.57 14.25
CA SER A 292 3.67 8.18 12.84
C SER A 292 4.59 9.04 11.99
N TYR A 293 5.20 8.45 10.98
CA TYR A 293 5.83 9.19 9.90
C TYR A 293 4.74 9.71 8.93
N ILE A 294 4.97 10.88 8.32
CA ILE A 294 4.14 11.44 7.24
C ILE A 294 5.01 11.63 5.99
N ASP A 295 4.84 10.74 5.02
CA ASP A 295 5.56 10.71 3.75
C ASP A 295 5.62 12.09 3.05
N LEU A 296 4.49 12.81 3.01
CA LEU A 296 4.35 14.10 2.32
C LEU A 296 5.15 15.25 2.96
N LEU A 297 5.42 15.17 4.26
CA LEU A 297 6.08 16.23 5.04
C LEU A 297 7.50 15.82 5.49
N ASN A 298 7.94 14.60 5.16
CA ASN A 298 9.22 14.01 5.58
C ASN A 298 9.49 14.16 7.09
N THR A 299 8.45 14.04 7.92
CA THR A 299 8.52 14.30 9.37
C THR A 299 7.82 13.21 10.19
N VAL A 300 8.21 13.12 11.46
CA VAL A 300 7.64 12.21 12.46
C VAL A 300 6.75 13.04 13.39
N ILE A 301 5.46 12.70 13.48
CA ILE A 301 4.53 13.33 14.41
C ILE A 301 4.10 12.37 15.52
N CYS A 302 3.86 12.91 16.71
CA CYS A 302 3.22 12.21 17.81
C CYS A 302 1.74 11.95 17.50
N VAL A 303 1.25 10.74 17.83
CA VAL A 303 -0.17 10.38 17.69
C VAL A 303 -0.78 10.14 19.07
N SER A 304 -2.08 10.47 19.22
CA SER A 304 -2.83 10.29 20.46
C SER A 304 -2.25 11.01 21.69
N CYS A 305 -1.79 12.26 21.53
CA CYS A 305 -1.33 13.12 22.63
C CYS A 305 -2.30 13.16 23.82
N LYS A 306 -1.79 12.88 25.03
CA LYS A 306 -2.50 12.89 26.32
C LYS A 306 -2.48 14.30 26.95
N HIS A 307 -2.84 14.40 28.24
CA HIS A 307 -2.62 15.59 29.09
C HIS A 307 -3.22 16.88 28.51
N ASN A 308 -4.35 16.73 27.81
CA ASN A 308 -5.05 17.79 27.07
C ASN A 308 -4.17 18.57 26.07
N THR A 309 -3.17 17.89 25.50
CA THR A 309 -2.24 18.44 24.51
C THR A 309 -2.56 17.99 23.07
N ARG A 310 -1.90 18.66 22.13
CA ARG A 310 -1.92 18.49 20.66
C ARG A 310 -0.64 19.11 20.08
N GLY A 311 -0.45 19.02 18.77
CA GLY A 311 0.73 19.54 18.07
C GLY A 311 1.45 18.44 17.31
N GLN A 312 2.65 18.71 16.79
CA GLN A 312 3.49 17.67 16.17
C GLN A 312 4.24 16.84 17.21
N HIS A 313 4.59 17.47 18.32
CA HIS A 313 5.34 16.94 19.47
C HIS A 313 4.52 16.95 20.76
N CYS A 314 3.19 17.12 20.65
CA CYS A 314 2.28 17.34 21.79
C CYS A 314 2.57 18.66 22.56
N GLU A 315 3.17 19.65 21.90
CA GLU A 315 3.72 20.88 22.46
C GLU A 315 2.70 22.01 22.75
N LEU A 316 1.43 21.84 22.35
CA LEU A 316 0.37 22.85 22.47
C LEU A 316 -0.84 22.32 23.24
N CYS A 317 -1.52 23.17 24.00
CA CYS A 317 -2.81 22.81 24.60
C CYS A 317 -3.93 22.71 23.56
N ARG A 318 -4.87 21.79 23.81
CA ARG A 318 -6.13 21.66 23.04
C ARG A 318 -6.99 22.92 23.16
N LEU A 319 -7.97 23.05 22.27
CA LEU A 319 -9.01 24.08 22.43
C LEU A 319 -9.78 23.80 23.73
N GLY A 320 -10.17 24.86 24.44
CA GLY A 320 -10.70 24.77 25.81
C GLY A 320 -9.63 24.65 26.90
N TYR A 321 -8.34 24.68 26.56
CA TYR A 321 -7.21 24.61 27.51
C TYR A 321 -6.14 25.68 27.21
N PHE A 322 -5.44 26.14 28.23
CA PHE A 322 -4.31 27.08 28.14
C PHE A 322 -3.05 26.54 28.85
N ARG A 323 -1.87 27.01 28.45
CA ARG A 323 -0.60 26.52 28.99
C ARG A 323 -0.31 27.14 30.36
N ASN A 324 -0.03 26.29 31.35
CA ASN A 324 0.58 26.69 32.61
C ASN A 324 2.01 27.19 32.35
N ALA A 325 2.24 28.49 32.50
CA ALA A 325 3.55 29.10 32.28
C ALA A 325 4.63 28.60 33.27
N SER A 326 4.22 28.15 34.46
CA SER A 326 5.09 27.68 35.53
C SER A 326 5.47 26.19 35.44
N ALA A 327 4.81 25.42 34.56
CA ALA A 327 5.08 24.00 34.35
C ALA A 327 6.09 23.78 33.19
N GLN A 328 6.86 22.70 33.27
CA GLN A 328 7.69 22.25 32.14
C GLN A 328 6.79 21.64 31.04
N LEU A 329 7.34 21.44 29.84
CA LEU A 329 6.55 20.98 28.69
C LEU A 329 6.11 19.51 28.80
N ASP A 330 6.69 18.75 29.73
CA ASP A 330 6.46 17.32 29.95
C ASP A 330 5.57 17.00 31.16
N ASP A 331 5.15 18.02 31.93
CA ASP A 331 4.24 17.90 33.07
C ASP A 331 2.83 17.42 32.64
N GLU A 332 2.26 16.41 33.31
CA GLU A 332 0.92 15.90 33.01
C GLU A 332 -0.21 16.95 33.18
N ASN A 333 0.09 18.07 33.85
CA ASN A 333 -0.80 19.19 34.13
C ASN A 333 -0.36 20.50 33.42
N VAL A 334 0.50 20.41 32.39
CA VAL A 334 0.95 21.58 31.61
C VAL A 334 -0.20 22.35 30.95
N CYS A 335 -1.34 21.71 30.69
CA CYS A 335 -2.53 22.32 30.10
C CYS A 335 -3.70 22.37 31.08
N ILE A 336 -4.03 23.58 31.53
CA ILE A 336 -5.12 23.88 32.46
C ILE A 336 -6.40 24.18 31.66
N GLU A 337 -7.53 23.67 32.12
CA GLU A 337 -8.84 23.89 31.50
C GLU A 337 -9.29 25.35 31.62
N CYS A 338 -9.92 25.87 30.56
CA CYS A 338 -10.31 27.28 30.49
C CYS A 338 -11.44 27.65 31.47
N TYR A 339 -12.33 26.71 31.83
CA TYR A 339 -13.51 26.94 32.69
C TYR A 339 -14.38 28.14 32.29
N CYS A 340 -14.50 28.41 30.99
CA CYS A 340 -15.36 29.49 30.48
C CYS A 340 -16.84 29.16 30.69
N ASN A 341 -17.59 30.09 31.28
CA ASN A 341 -19.01 29.91 31.59
C ASN A 341 -19.83 29.83 30.28
N PRO A 342 -20.56 28.73 29.99
CA PRO A 342 -21.23 28.57 28.69
C PRO A 342 -22.37 29.58 28.45
N LEU A 343 -22.94 30.13 29.53
CA LEU A 343 -23.99 31.15 29.45
C LEU A 343 -23.39 32.54 29.24
N GLY A 344 -22.28 32.86 29.91
CA GLY A 344 -21.65 34.18 29.88
C GLY A 344 -20.52 34.39 28.84
N SER A 345 -19.80 33.34 28.44
CA SER A 345 -18.75 33.40 27.41
C SER A 345 -19.32 33.19 26.00
N ILE A 346 -18.66 33.75 24.98
CA ILE A 346 -19.00 33.50 23.56
C ILE A 346 -18.68 32.05 23.17
N HIS A 347 -17.58 31.50 23.69
CA HIS A 347 -17.14 30.12 23.50
C HIS A 347 -16.36 29.59 24.72
N ASP A 348 -16.13 28.28 24.74
CA ASP A 348 -15.34 27.51 25.73
C ASP A 348 -13.84 27.85 25.77
N ARG A 349 -13.33 28.55 24.75
CA ARG A 349 -11.92 28.89 24.60
C ARG A 349 -11.54 30.15 25.38
N CYS A 350 -10.33 30.14 25.94
CA CYS A 350 -9.69 31.25 26.62
C CYS A 350 -8.37 31.64 25.92
N ASN A 351 -7.81 32.80 26.29
CA ASN A 351 -6.50 33.26 25.86
C ASN A 351 -5.35 32.53 26.58
N GLY A 352 -4.10 32.82 26.21
CA GLY A 352 -2.91 32.20 26.80
C GLY A 352 -2.73 32.41 28.32
N SER A 353 -3.46 33.36 28.92
CA SER A 353 -3.46 33.65 30.36
C SER A 353 -4.71 33.10 31.08
N GLY A 354 -5.55 32.31 30.40
CA GLY A 354 -6.74 31.69 30.99
C GLY A 354 -8.00 32.57 31.04
N PHE A 355 -8.01 33.74 30.39
CA PHE A 355 -9.19 34.63 30.34
C PHE A 355 -10.12 34.28 29.18
N CYS A 356 -11.42 34.22 29.45
CA CYS A 356 -12.46 33.88 28.49
C CYS A 356 -12.99 35.11 27.74
N GLU A 357 -13.56 34.91 26.55
CA GLU A 357 -14.20 35.97 25.77
C GLU A 357 -15.68 36.10 26.19
N CYS A 358 -16.06 37.23 26.78
CA CYS A 358 -17.37 37.42 27.40
C CYS A 358 -18.40 38.04 26.46
N LYS A 359 -19.66 37.59 26.57
CA LYS A 359 -20.82 38.21 25.93
C LYS A 359 -21.12 39.57 26.57
N THR A 360 -21.78 40.46 25.82
CA THR A 360 -22.30 41.75 26.29
C THR A 360 -23.04 41.62 27.62
N GLY A 361 -22.77 42.52 28.57
CA GLY A 361 -23.36 42.49 29.92
C GLY A 361 -22.64 41.57 30.92
N THR A 362 -21.69 40.75 30.47
CA THR A 362 -20.93 39.80 31.30
C THR A 362 -19.48 40.26 31.50
N THR A 363 -18.87 39.92 32.64
CA THR A 363 -17.49 40.24 33.01
C THR A 363 -16.87 39.13 33.89
N GLY A 364 -15.67 39.36 34.41
CA GLY A 364 -14.91 38.38 35.18
C GLY A 364 -14.03 37.48 34.29
N PRO A 365 -12.98 36.84 34.83
CA PRO A 365 -12.02 36.06 34.05
C PRO A 365 -12.64 34.83 33.36
N LYS A 366 -13.77 34.32 33.89
CA LYS A 366 -14.49 33.15 33.37
C LYS A 366 -15.88 33.52 32.79
N CYS A 367 -16.19 34.81 32.69
CA CYS A 367 -17.49 35.32 32.26
C CYS A 367 -18.65 34.84 33.15
N ASP A 368 -18.40 34.85 34.46
CA ASP A 368 -19.25 34.37 35.54
C ASP A 368 -19.82 35.51 36.40
N GLU A 369 -19.39 36.75 36.17
CA GLU A 369 -19.89 37.96 36.81
C GLU A 369 -20.70 38.81 35.82
N CYS A 370 -21.61 39.66 36.32
CA CYS A 370 -22.37 40.60 35.49
C CYS A 370 -21.86 42.04 35.64
N LEU A 371 -21.83 42.79 34.53
CA LEU A 371 -21.53 44.22 34.54
C LEU A 371 -22.62 44.98 35.32
N PRO A 372 -22.28 46.09 36.02
CA PRO A 372 -23.25 46.91 36.74
C PRO A 372 -24.49 47.24 35.90
N GLY A 373 -25.68 47.07 36.49
CA GLY A 373 -26.96 47.18 35.77
C GLY A 373 -27.43 45.90 35.09
N ASN A 374 -26.79 44.75 35.31
CA ASN A 374 -27.23 43.42 34.87
C ASN A 374 -27.31 42.44 36.06
N SER A 375 -28.01 41.32 35.90
CA SER A 375 -28.19 40.26 36.91
C SER A 375 -28.19 38.87 36.26
N TRP A 376 -27.88 37.85 37.06
CA TRP A 376 -27.65 36.49 36.54
C TRP A 376 -28.94 35.67 36.47
N HIS A 377 -29.57 35.67 35.29
CA HIS A 377 -30.76 34.88 34.96
C HIS A 377 -30.53 34.11 33.65
N TYR A 378 -30.03 32.87 33.76
CA TYR A 378 -29.54 32.06 32.64
C TYR A 378 -28.46 32.76 31.78
N GLY A 379 -27.56 33.49 32.45
CA GLY A 379 -26.61 34.43 31.85
C GLY A 379 -26.89 35.85 32.36
N CYS A 380 -26.07 36.83 31.99
CA CYS A 380 -26.29 38.22 32.40
C CYS A 380 -27.39 38.86 31.54
N GLN A 381 -28.48 39.27 32.19
CA GLN A 381 -29.58 40.04 31.58
C GLN A 381 -29.63 41.44 32.20
N PRO A 382 -30.01 42.49 31.45
CA PRO A 382 -30.16 43.84 32.01
C PRO A 382 -31.20 43.89 33.14
N ASN A 383 -30.95 44.73 34.14
CA ASN A 383 -31.85 44.95 35.27
C ASN A 383 -33.00 45.87 34.86
N VAL A 384 -33.97 45.26 34.19
CA VAL A 384 -35.30 45.83 33.96
C VAL A 384 -35.96 46.17 35.30
N CYS A 385 -36.60 47.34 35.37
CA CYS A 385 -37.10 47.89 36.63
C CYS A 385 -38.62 48.09 36.69
N ASP A 386 -39.31 47.58 35.67
CA ASP A 386 -40.77 47.53 35.55
C ASP A 386 -41.17 46.29 34.73
N ASN A 387 -42.42 45.86 34.83
CA ASN A 387 -42.99 44.71 34.12
C ASN A 387 -42.97 44.88 32.59
N GLU A 388 -42.86 46.12 32.09
CA GLU A 388 -42.75 46.43 30.66
C GLU A 388 -41.31 46.30 30.10
N LEU A 389 -40.40 45.65 30.82
CA LEU A 389 -38.98 45.45 30.44
C LEU A 389 -38.18 46.76 30.27
N LEU A 390 -38.61 47.84 30.93
CA LEU A 390 -37.99 49.15 30.78
C LEU A 390 -36.77 49.33 31.70
N HIS A 391 -35.73 49.98 31.14
CA HIS A 391 -34.46 50.26 31.82
C HIS A 391 -34.48 51.63 32.50
N CYS A 392 -33.73 51.77 33.60
CA CYS A 392 -33.40 53.07 34.17
C CYS A 392 -32.52 53.89 33.22
N GLN A 393 -32.89 55.14 32.98
CA GLN A 393 -32.20 56.10 32.12
C GLN A 393 -31.25 56.99 32.94
N ASN A 394 -30.43 57.80 32.26
CA ASN A 394 -29.63 58.88 32.87
C ASN A 394 -28.75 58.46 34.07
N GLY A 395 -28.23 57.22 34.06
CA GLY A 395 -27.40 56.69 35.15
C GLY A 395 -28.18 56.20 36.38
N GLY A 396 -29.51 56.07 36.29
CA GLY A 396 -30.33 55.44 37.34
C GLY A 396 -29.95 53.98 37.57
N THR A 397 -29.88 53.57 38.84
CA THR A 397 -29.60 52.18 39.22
C THR A 397 -30.90 51.49 39.62
N CYS A 398 -31.23 50.37 38.97
CA CYS A 398 -32.41 49.60 39.35
C CYS A 398 -32.22 48.93 40.73
N HIS A 399 -33.19 49.09 41.63
CA HIS A 399 -33.18 48.50 42.96
C HIS A 399 -34.30 47.46 43.10
N ASN A 400 -33.92 46.25 43.50
CA ASN A 400 -34.78 45.08 43.73
C ASN A 400 -35.75 44.76 42.58
N ASN A 401 -35.40 45.14 41.34
CA ASN A 401 -36.22 44.98 40.12
C ASN A 401 -37.64 45.60 40.22
N VAL A 402 -37.81 46.63 41.06
CA VAL A 402 -39.12 47.28 41.31
C VAL A 402 -39.07 48.80 41.18
N ARG A 403 -37.89 49.45 41.32
CA ARG A 403 -37.77 50.92 41.22
C ARG A 403 -36.37 51.39 40.87
N CYS A 404 -36.26 52.37 39.98
CA CYS A 404 -35.01 53.07 39.71
C CYS A 404 -34.63 54.05 40.84
N LEU A 405 -33.38 54.00 41.29
CA LEU A 405 -32.74 55.01 42.12
C LEU A 405 -32.02 56.01 41.21
N CYS A 406 -32.51 57.24 41.18
CA CYS A 406 -32.01 58.28 40.26
C CYS A 406 -30.82 59.05 40.85
N PRO A 407 -29.81 59.42 40.04
CA PRO A 407 -28.80 60.39 40.45
C PRO A 407 -29.44 61.74 40.75
N ALA A 408 -28.79 62.56 41.58
CA ALA A 408 -29.38 63.80 42.13
C ALA A 408 -29.93 64.79 41.08
N ALA A 409 -29.42 64.78 39.84
CA ALA A 409 -29.88 65.64 38.76
C ALA A 409 -31.12 65.13 38.00
N TYR A 410 -31.65 63.95 38.32
CA TYR A 410 -32.72 63.28 37.57
C TYR A 410 -33.87 62.77 38.45
N THR A 411 -35.04 62.61 37.85
CA THR A 411 -36.29 62.18 38.49
C THR A 411 -37.21 61.48 37.47
N GLY A 412 -38.33 60.95 37.95
CA GLY A 412 -39.22 60.08 37.18
C GLY A 412 -39.16 58.61 37.62
N ILE A 413 -39.98 57.75 36.99
CA ILE A 413 -40.07 56.32 37.36
C ILE A 413 -38.82 55.57 36.86
N LEU A 414 -38.32 55.98 35.70
CA LEU A 414 -37.13 55.43 35.05
C LEU A 414 -35.98 56.46 35.06
N CYS A 415 -36.05 57.49 35.89
CA CYS A 415 -35.11 58.62 35.90
C CYS A 415 -35.08 59.39 34.56
N GLU A 416 -36.20 59.37 33.84
CA GLU A 416 -36.33 59.86 32.46
C GLU A 416 -36.38 61.40 32.32
N LYS A 417 -36.42 62.14 33.44
CA LYS A 417 -36.57 63.61 33.49
C LYS A 417 -35.42 64.25 34.26
N LEU A 418 -34.98 65.45 33.87
CA LEU A 418 -34.14 66.26 34.76
C LEU A 418 -34.95 66.69 36.00
N ARG A 419 -34.29 66.73 37.14
CA ARG A 419 -34.81 67.35 38.37
C ARG A 419 -34.57 68.86 38.30
N CYS A 420 -35.50 69.56 37.66
CA CYS A 420 -35.57 71.02 37.72
C CYS A 420 -35.99 71.43 39.14
N GLU A 421 -35.09 72.00 39.93
CA GLU A 421 -35.46 72.67 41.18
C GLU A 421 -36.14 74.02 40.89
N GLU A 422 -36.86 74.58 41.86
CA GLU A 422 -38.04 75.41 41.55
C GLU A 422 -37.77 76.74 40.82
N ALA A 423 -38.74 77.11 39.96
CA ALA A 423 -38.90 78.43 39.33
C ALA A 423 -37.83 78.89 38.31
N GLY A 424 -37.49 78.05 37.31
CA GLY A 424 -36.48 78.43 36.29
C GLY A 424 -36.54 77.76 34.90
N SER A 425 -37.71 77.72 34.23
CA SER A 425 -37.83 77.47 32.76
C SER A 425 -37.03 76.29 32.17
N CYS A 426 -37.43 75.05 32.48
CA CYS A 426 -37.00 73.87 31.71
C CYS A 426 -37.76 73.81 30.36
N GLY A 427 -37.33 74.63 29.41
CA GLY A 427 -37.92 74.76 28.06
C GLY A 427 -37.04 74.20 26.96
N SER A 428 -37.66 73.67 25.91
CA SER A 428 -36.98 73.22 24.70
C SER A 428 -36.60 74.39 23.77
N ASP A 429 -35.61 74.08 22.91
CA ASP A 429 -35.27 74.73 21.65
C ASP A 429 -34.28 75.93 21.61
N SER A 430 -33.21 75.69 20.83
CA SER A 430 -32.47 76.62 19.96
C SER A 430 -31.74 77.86 20.52
N GLY A 431 -30.41 77.90 20.32
CA GLY A 431 -29.58 79.12 20.50
C GLY A 431 -28.08 78.91 20.25
N GLN A 432 -27.58 79.26 19.05
CA GLN A 432 -26.17 79.09 18.64
C GLN A 432 -25.21 80.10 19.32
N GLY A 433 -23.95 79.70 19.54
CA GLY A 433 -22.99 80.49 20.36
C GLY A 433 -21.51 80.57 19.94
N ALA A 434 -21.15 80.19 18.70
CA ALA A 434 -19.90 80.49 17.96
C ALA A 434 -18.47 80.20 18.56
N PRO A 435 -17.43 79.95 17.70
CA PRO A 435 -16.05 79.60 18.12
C PRO A 435 -15.08 80.82 17.95
N PRO A 436 -13.74 80.73 18.16
CA PRO A 436 -12.75 79.94 17.37
C PRO A 436 -11.70 79.23 18.27
N HIS A 437 -10.58 78.57 17.88
CA HIS A 437 -9.87 78.13 16.65
C HIS A 437 -9.22 76.74 17.00
N GLY A 438 -8.63 75.92 16.10
CA GLY A 438 -8.55 75.95 14.65
C GLY A 438 -7.61 74.85 14.09
N SER A 439 -8.08 74.18 13.01
CA SER A 439 -7.36 73.82 11.76
C SER A 439 -6.07 72.95 11.76
N PRO A 440 -5.81 72.15 10.68
CA PRO A 440 -6.65 71.70 9.56
C PRO A 440 -6.86 70.15 9.64
N ALA A 441 -7.20 69.32 8.64
CA ALA A 441 -7.33 69.47 7.18
C ALA A 441 -8.37 68.49 6.55
N LEU A 442 -8.27 68.30 5.23
CA LEU A 442 -9.08 67.43 4.35
C LEU A 442 -8.44 66.02 4.18
N LEU A 443 -9.07 64.91 3.76
CA LEU A 443 -10.20 64.59 2.85
C LEU A 443 -9.99 64.82 1.33
N LEU A 444 -9.62 63.77 0.56
CA LEU A 444 -10.43 63.22 -0.56
C LEU A 444 -9.65 62.33 -1.58
N LEU A 445 -10.46 61.61 -2.37
CA LEU A 445 -10.24 61.06 -3.72
C LEU A 445 -9.47 59.73 -3.90
N THR A 446 -10.30 58.74 -4.24
CA THR A 446 -10.09 57.49 -4.98
C THR A 446 -9.36 57.62 -6.33
N THR A 447 -8.68 56.55 -6.76
CA THR A 447 -8.83 55.94 -8.11
C THR A 447 -8.36 54.47 -8.13
N LEU A 448 -8.66 53.73 -9.21
CA LEU A 448 -8.38 52.29 -9.40
C LEU A 448 -7.13 52.02 -10.29
N LEU A 449 -6.78 50.73 -10.39
CA LEU A 449 -5.96 50.04 -11.42
C LEU A 449 -4.42 50.07 -11.25
N GLY A 450 -3.75 49.00 -11.72
CA GLY A 450 -2.32 49.08 -12.08
C GLY A 450 -1.37 47.89 -11.77
N THR A 451 -1.71 46.67 -12.20
CA THR A 451 -0.76 45.62 -12.67
C THR A 451 0.74 45.59 -12.26
N ALA A 452 1.14 44.43 -11.71
CA ALA A 452 2.34 43.64 -12.06
C ALA A 452 3.77 44.01 -11.53
N SER A 453 4.30 43.08 -10.72
CA SER A 453 5.69 42.57 -10.70
C SER A 453 6.85 43.46 -10.17
N PRO A 454 8.02 42.88 -9.82
CA PRO A 454 8.32 41.49 -9.41
C PRO A 454 8.88 41.40 -7.97
N LEU A 455 8.95 40.18 -7.41
CA LEU A 455 9.84 39.87 -6.29
C LEU A 455 11.18 39.34 -6.81
N VAL A 456 12.28 39.71 -6.14
CA VAL A 456 13.64 39.27 -6.41
C VAL A 456 14.31 38.95 -5.07
N PHE A 457 15.06 37.84 -5.03
CA PHE A 457 15.58 37.12 -3.86
C PHE A 457 14.52 36.32 -3.09
#